data_AF-A0A8T4XXA4-F1
#
_entry.id   AF-A0A8T4XXA4-F1
#
_cell.length_a   1.000
_cell.length_b   1.000
_cell.length_c   1.000
_cell.angle_alpha   90.00
_cell.angle_beta   90.00
_cell.angle_gamma   90.00
#
_symmetry.space_group_name_H-M   'P 1'
#
loop_
_entity.id
_entity.type
_entity.pdbx_description
1 polymer ?
#
loop_
_entity_poly.entity_id
_entity_poly.type
_entity_poly.pdbx_seq_one_letter_code
_entity_poly.pdbx_strand_id
1 'polypeptide(L)' 'MHLVDCILNDKTPIVSAEHARHVIEIIEKGYIAAKTGKTQEITSTFSLN' A
#
# COMPACT_ATOMS: atom_id res chain seq x y z
N MET A 1 15.11 -13.40 -2.77
CA MET A 1 13.81 -12.71 -2.95
C MET A 1 12.99 -12.88 -1.68
N HIS A 2 12.49 -11.78 -1.09
CA HIS A 2 11.79 -11.81 0.21
C HIS A 2 10.58 -12.76 0.24
N LEU A 3 9.76 -12.75 -0.80
CA LEU A 3 8.60 -13.64 -0.93
C LEU A 3 8.98 -15.13 -0.84
N VAL A 4 10.04 -15.54 -1.54
CA VAL A 4 10.50 -16.94 -1.57
C VAL A 4 10.99 -17.37 -0.18
N ASP A 5 11.71 -16.49 0.53
CA ASP A 5 12.20 -16.76 1.88
C ASP A 5 11.04 -16.90 2.89
N CYS A 6 10.01 -16.06 2.78
CA CYS A 6 8.79 -16.17 3.59
C CYS A 6 8.06 -17.48 3.38
N ILE A 7 7.91 -17.93 2.13
CA ILE A 7 7.22 -19.19 1.80
C ILE A 7 8.01 -20.41 2.29
N LEU A 8 9.33 -20.42 2.08
CA LEU A 8 10.15 -21.60 2.42
C LEU A 8 10.39 -21.76 3.92
N ASN A 9 10.31 -20.69 4.70
CA ASN A 9 10.68 -20.69 6.12
C ASN A 9 9.54 -20.27 7.05
N ASP A 10 8.29 -20.26 6.58
CA ASP A 10 7.10 -19.84 7.34
C ASP A 10 7.26 -18.49 8.06
N LYS A 11 7.95 -17.54 7.40
CA LYS A 11 8.17 -16.19 7.97
C LYS A 11 7.05 -15.24 7.54
N THR A 12 6.59 -14.42 8.48
CA THR A 12 5.65 -13.33 8.19
C THR A 12 6.30 -12.31 7.25
N PRO A 13 5.63 -11.94 6.13
CA PRO A 13 6.12 -10.87 5.27
C PRO A 13 6.19 -9.53 6.00
N ILE A 14 7.26 -8.76 5.74
CA ILE A 14 7.46 -7.41 6.28
C ILE A 14 6.37 -6.44 5.80
N VAL A 15 5.84 -6.68 4.60
CA VAL A 15 4.81 -5.86 3.95
C VAL A 15 3.51 -6.63 3.88
N SER A 16 2.43 -6.01 4.36
CA SER A 16 1.07 -6.54 4.30
C SER A 16 0.37 -6.11 2.99
N ALA A 17 -0.69 -6.85 2.63
CA ALA A 17 -1.56 -6.45 1.51
C ALA A 17 -2.23 -5.08 1.76
N GLU A 18 -2.56 -4.76 3.01
CA GLU A 18 -3.13 -3.47 3.38
C GLU A 18 -2.16 -2.31 3.17
N HIS A 19 -0.87 -2.51 3.44
CA HIS A 19 0.15 -1.51 3.10
C HIS A 19 0.20 -1.28 1.58
N ALA A 20 0.21 -2.35 0.77
CA ALA A 20 0.19 -2.21 -0.68
C ALA A 20 -1.06 -1.47 -1.18
N ARG A 21 -2.24 -1.80 -0.64
CA ARG A 21 -3.52 -1.11 -0.95
C ARG A 21 -3.45 0.38 -0.62
N HIS A 22 -2.88 0.74 0.52
CA HIS A 22 -2.74 2.13 0.94
C HIS A 22 -1.85 2.94 -0.01
N VAL A 23 -0.72 2.37 -0.44
CA VAL A 23 0.17 3.02 -1.41
C VAL A 23 -0.51 3.20 -2.77
N ILE A 24 -1.27 2.19 -3.23
CA ILE A 24 -2.03 2.30 -4.48
C ILE A 24 -3.07 3.42 -4.39
N GLU A 25 -3.83 3.53 -3.29
CA GLU A 25 -4.79 4.61 -3.11
C GLU A 25 -4.10 5.99 -3.19
N ILE A 26 -2.93 6.16 -2.55
CA ILE A 26 -2.17 7.43 -2.63
C ILE A 26 -1.86 7.77 -4.09
N ILE A 27 -1.37 6.81 -4.88
CA ILE A 27 -1.01 7.03 -6.28
C ILE A 27 -2.24 7.43 -7.10
N GLU A 28 -3.34 6.70 -6.96
CA GLU A 28 -4.60 6.99 -7.67
C GLU A 28 -5.17 8.37 -7.30
N LYS A 29 -5.18 8.69 -6.00
CA LYS A 29 -5.63 9.99 -5.48
C LYS A 29 -4.73 11.13 -5.96
N GLY A 30 -3.43 10.87 -6.13
CA GLY A 30 -2.49 11.80 -6.77
C GLY A 30 -2.90 12.14 -8.21
N TYR A 31 -3.23 11.12 -9.02
CA TYR A 31 -3.74 11.34 -10.37
C TYR A 31 -5.05 12.12 -10.40
N ILE A 32 -6.00 11.81 -9.50
CA ILE A 32 -7.28 12.51 -9.40
C ILE A 32 -7.05 13.98 -8.99
N ALA A 33 -6.17 14.23 -8.01
CA ALA A 33 -5.82 15.57 -7.58
C ALA A 33 -5.22 16.40 -8.73
N ALA A 34 -4.27 15.83 -9.48
CA ALA A 34 -3.65 16.49 -10.62
C ALA A 34 -4.67 16.82 -11.73
N LYS A 35 -5.62 15.91 -12.00
CA LYS A 35 -6.66 16.11 -13.01
C LYS A 35 -7.70 17.17 -12.61
N THR A 36 -8.03 17.26 -11.32
CA THR A 36 -9.14 18.08 -10.84
C THR A 36 -8.72 19.39 -10.18
N GLY A 37 -7.45 19.52 -9.80
CA GLY A 37 -6.94 20.64 -9.00
C GLY A 37 -7.47 20.65 -7.56
N LYS A 38 -8.05 19.54 -7.07
CA LYS A 38 -8.67 19.45 -5.74
C LYS A 38 -7.93 18.44 -4.86
N THR A 39 -7.77 18.79 -3.58
CA THR A 39 -7.28 17.86 -2.56
C THR A 39 -8.16 16.61 -2.51
N GLN A 40 -7.52 15.45 -2.38
CA GLN A 40 -8.19 14.16 -2.28
C GLN A 40 -7.93 13.55 -0.90
N GLU A 41 -8.99 13.09 -0.24
CA GLU A 41 -8.88 12.38 1.02
C GLU A 41 -8.49 10.92 0.77
N ILE A 42 -7.52 10.46 1.56
CA ILE A 42 -7.11 9.05 1.64
C ILE A 42 -7.92 8.41 2.76
N THR A 43 -8.57 7.30 2.45
CA THR A 43 -9.50 6.62 3.37
C THR A 43 -8.94 5.32 3.94
N SER A 44 -7.90 4.77 3.31
CA SER A 44 -7.20 3.61 3.84
C SER A 44 -6.22 3.97 4.95
N THR A 45 -5.99 2.99 5.82
CA THR A 45 -4.93 3.00 6.83
C THR A 45 -4.39 1.58 6.96
N PHE A 46 -3.17 1.44 7.48
CA PHE A 46 -2.54 0.17 7.76
C PHE A 46 -1.62 0.28 8.99
N SER A 47 -1.39 -0.84 9.66
CA SER A 47 -0.39 -0.93 10.73
C SER A 47 0.87 -1.62 10.20
N LEU A 48 2.03 -1.14 10.63
CA LEU A 48 3.29 -1.88 10.52
C LEU A 48 3.33 -2.86 11.69
N ASN A 49 3.45 -4.15 11.38
CA ASN A 49 3.64 -5.22 12.37
C ASN A 49 5.06 -5.18 12.94
#